data_AF-A0A450W6P8-F1
#
_entry.id   AF-A0A450W6P8-F1
#
_cell.length_a   1.000
_cell.length_b   1.000
_cell.length_c   1.000
_cell.angle_alpha   90.00
_cell.angle_beta   90.00
_cell.angle_gamma   90.00
#
_symmetry.space_group_name_H-M   'P 1'
#
loop_
_entity.id
_entity.type
_entity.pdbx_description
1 polymer ?
#
loop_
_entity_poly.entity_id
_entity_poly.type
_entity_poly.pdbx_seq_one_letter_code
_entity_poly.pdbx_strand_id
1 'polypeptide(L)'
;MAILYGGGIFACRHCYQLAYPSQRETGYDRMARQADRIRDKLGWEPGILNGNGWKPKGMHWNTFERLTAQHDAFVQVSLAGMAAKLNLLGESIEDWI
;
A
#
# COMPACT_ATOMS: atom_id res chain seq x y z
N MET A 1 -33.38 5.02 9.58
CA MET A 1 -33.47 3.89 8.63
C MET A 1 -32.21 3.06 8.75
N ALA A 2 -32.32 1.77 9.10
CA ALA A 2 -31.18 0.87 9.19
C ALA A 2 -31.08 0.05 7.90
N ILE A 3 -29.91 0.06 7.26
CA ILE A 3 -29.65 -0.77 6.07
C ILE A 3 -29.24 -2.16 6.57
N LEU A 4 -30.02 -3.18 6.20
CA LEU A 4 -29.73 -4.58 6.49
C LEU A 4 -29.10 -5.24 5.25
N TYR A 5 -28.04 -6.02 5.47
CA TYR A 5 -27.36 -6.78 4.43
C TYR A 5 -27.90 -8.21 4.44
N GLY A 6 -28.14 -8.80 3.26
CA GLY A 6 -28.77 -10.11 3.13
C GLY A 6 -27.79 -11.24 2.81
N GLY A 7 -27.88 -12.33 3.58
CA GLY A 7 -27.22 -13.63 3.38
C GLY A 7 -28.09 -14.74 3.99
N GLY A 8 -27.51 -15.68 4.75
CA GLY A 8 -28.28 -16.70 5.49
C GLY A 8 -29.15 -16.18 6.65
N ILE A 9 -28.92 -14.93 7.08
CA ILE A 9 -29.76 -14.13 7.99
C ILE A 9 -29.76 -12.67 7.50
N PHE A 10 -30.59 -11.79 8.05
CA PHE A 10 -30.49 -10.34 7.81
C PHE A 10 -29.82 -9.67 9.00
N ALA A 11 -28.62 -9.11 8.80
CA ALA A 11 -27.88 -8.45 9.86
C ALA A 11 -27.24 -7.15 9.37
N CYS A 12 -26.89 -6.27 10.32
CA CYS A 12 -26.24 -5.01 9.98
C CYS A 12 -24.78 -5.23 9.56
N ARG A 13 -24.18 -4.21 8.94
CA ARG A 13 -22.79 -4.24 8.45
C ARG A 13 -21.77 -4.65 9.52
N HIS A 14 -22.00 -4.22 10.75
CA HIS A 14 -21.15 -4.51 11.90
C HIS A 14 -21.24 -5.99 12.31
N CYS A 15 -22.47 -6.54 12.36
CA CYS A 15 -22.69 -7.96 12.63
C CYS A 15 -22.05 -8.86 11.58
N TYR A 16 -22.00 -8.42 10.32
CA TYR A 16 -21.28 -9.12 9.25
C TYR A 16 -19.78 -8.84 9.18
N GLN A 17 -19.22 -8.00 10.07
CA GLN A 17 -17.82 -7.56 10.00
C GLN A 17 -17.39 -7.05 8.62
N LEU A 18 -18.35 -6.49 7.86
CA LEU A 18 -18.11 -5.87 6.57
C LEU A 18 -17.48 -4.51 6.81
N ALA A 19 -16.29 -4.42 7.40
CA ALA A 19 -15.61 -3.14 7.56
C ALA A 19 -15.34 -2.49 6.18
N TYR A 20 -15.29 -1.15 6.10
CA TYR A 20 -14.90 -0.49 4.85
C TYR A 20 -13.44 -0.85 4.53
N PRO A 21 -13.05 -1.00 3.25
CA PRO A 21 -11.65 -1.21 2.87
C PRO A 21 -10.72 -0.16 3.49
N SER A 22 -11.17 1.09 3.61
CA SER A 22 -10.46 2.17 4.30
C SER A 22 -10.28 1.97 5.81
N GLN A 23 -11.13 1.18 6.46
CA GLN A 23 -11.02 0.81 7.89
C GLN A 23 -10.11 -0.41 8.10
N ARG A 24 -9.84 -1.18 7.05
CA ARG A 24 -8.89 -2.31 7.04
C ARG A 24 -7.53 -1.93 6.46
N GLU A 25 -7.38 -0.69 6.02
CA GLU A 25 -6.14 -0.24 5.43
C GLU A 25 -5.02 -0.23 6.47
N THR A 26 -4.03 -1.08 6.25
CA THR A 26 -2.85 -1.13 7.10
C THR A 26 -1.91 0.04 6.77
N GLY A 27 -0.96 0.32 7.67
CA GLY A 27 0.03 1.36 7.43
C GLY A 27 0.79 1.16 6.11
N TYR A 28 1.14 -0.09 5.77
CA TYR A 28 1.88 -0.40 4.55
C TYR A 28 1.03 -0.28 3.28
N ASP A 29 -0.27 -0.57 3.33
CA ASP A 29 -1.21 -0.33 2.22
C ASP A 29 -1.35 1.17 1.95
N ARG A 30 -1.37 1.99 3.01
CA ARG A 30 -1.39 3.46 2.88
C ARG A 30 -0.13 3.99 2.23
N MET A 31 1.04 3.44 2.59
CA MET A 31 2.31 3.83 1.97
C MET A 31 2.34 3.43 0.49
N ALA A 32 1.83 2.25 0.12
CA ALA A 32 1.69 1.86 -1.29
C ALA A 32 0.89 2.89 -2.09
N ARG A 33 -0.28 3.31 -1.57
CA ARG A 33 -1.09 4.35 -2.23
C ARG A 33 -0.43 5.73 -2.26
N GLN A 34 0.45 6.04 -1.31
CA GLN A 34 1.24 7.27 -1.35
C GLN A 34 2.30 7.23 -2.44
N ALA A 35 2.99 6.10 -2.59
CA ALA A 35 3.92 5.85 -3.68
C ALA A 35 3.21 5.93 -5.04
N ASP A 36 2.05 5.29 -5.20
CA ASP A 36 1.28 5.33 -6.46
C ASP A 36 0.85 6.75 -6.86
N ARG A 37 0.51 7.60 -5.88
CA ARG A 37 0.23 9.03 -6.15
C ARG A 37 1.45 9.79 -6.66
N ILE A 38 2.66 9.36 -6.31
CA ILE A 38 3.89 9.92 -6.88
C ILE A 38 4.12 9.35 -8.28
N ARG A 39 3.92 8.05 -8.48
CA ARG A 39 4.01 7.40 -9.79
C ARG A 39 3.10 8.11 -10.81
N ASP A 40 1.86 8.41 -10.42
CA ASP A 40 0.91 9.19 -11.22
C ASP A 40 1.45 10.59 -11.60
N LYS A 41 2.00 11.33 -10.63
CA LYS A 41 2.63 12.64 -10.88
C LYS A 41 3.84 12.56 -11.81
N LEU A 42 4.56 11.45 -11.78
CA LEU A 42 5.72 11.18 -12.63
C LEU A 42 5.32 10.54 -13.97
N GLY A 43 4.03 10.25 -14.20
CA GLY A 43 3.54 9.55 -15.39
C GLY A 43 4.09 8.12 -15.51
N TRP A 44 4.41 7.50 -14.39
CA TRP A 44 4.89 6.12 -14.33
C TRP A 44 3.72 5.13 -14.25
N GLU A 45 3.94 3.91 -14.72
CA GLU A 45 2.96 2.83 -14.62
C GLU A 45 2.55 2.61 -13.15
N PRO A 46 1.26 2.56 -12.78
CA PRO A 46 0.84 2.36 -11.40
C PRO A 46 1.38 1.05 -10.80
N GLY A 47 1.59 1.00 -9.48
CA GLY A 47 2.01 -0.18 -8.76
C GLY A 47 3.47 -0.11 -8.29
N ILE A 48 3.67 -0.29 -6.98
CA ILE A 48 4.99 -0.22 -6.34
C ILE A 48 5.95 -1.36 -6.70
N LEU A 49 5.43 -2.44 -7.29
CA LEU A 49 6.22 -3.57 -7.77
C LEU A 49 6.68 -3.40 -9.24
N ASN A 50 6.18 -2.37 -9.92
CA ASN A 50 6.61 -2.03 -11.26
C ASN A 50 7.89 -1.18 -11.21
N GLY A 51 8.72 -1.30 -12.25
CA GLY A 51 9.96 -0.53 -12.37
C GLY A 51 9.73 0.98 -12.38
N ASN A 52 10.78 1.73 -12.05
CA ASN A 52 10.75 3.20 -12.13
C ASN A 52 10.82 3.65 -13.59
N GLY A 53 10.07 4.70 -13.91
CA GLY A 53 10.08 5.31 -15.25
C GLY A 53 11.09 6.46 -15.38
N TRP A 54 11.06 7.10 -16.55
CA TRP A 54 11.88 8.28 -16.82
C TRP A 54 11.28 9.55 -16.22
N LYS A 55 12.13 10.57 -16.05
CA LYS A 55 11.70 11.91 -15.62
C LYS A 55 10.80 12.57 -16.68
N PRO A 56 9.63 13.13 -16.28
CA PRO A 56 8.78 13.89 -17.20
C PRO A 56 9.48 15.07 -17.87
N LYS A 57 9.12 15.32 -19.14
CA LYS A 57 9.56 16.50 -19.88
C LYS A 57 9.08 17.77 -19.17
N GLY A 58 9.95 18.76 -19.03
CA GLY A 58 9.62 20.04 -18.39
C GLY A 58 9.65 20.05 -16.86
N MET A 59 9.77 18.89 -16.20
CA MET A 59 9.99 18.84 -14.75
C MET A 59 11.42 19.29 -14.41
N HIS A 60 11.64 19.96 -13.27
CA HIS A 60 12.99 20.25 -12.80
C HIS A 60 13.64 19.01 -12.17
N TRP A 61 14.96 18.81 -12.35
CA TRP A 61 15.66 17.64 -11.80
C TRP A 61 15.52 17.54 -10.28
N ASN A 62 15.69 18.63 -9.54
CA ASN A 62 15.52 18.61 -8.08
C ASN A 62 14.09 18.21 -7.65
N THR A 63 13.06 18.57 -8.45
CA THR A 63 11.68 18.15 -8.16
C THR A 63 11.50 16.66 -8.40
N PHE A 64 12.04 16.17 -9.52
CA PHE A 64 12.03 14.76 -9.85
C PHE A 64 12.72 13.93 -8.77
N GLU A 65 13.95 14.27 -8.42
CA GLU A 65 14.74 13.57 -7.39
C GLU A 65 14.03 13.56 -6.03
N ARG A 66 13.46 14.70 -5.62
CA ARG A 66 12.68 14.77 -4.37
C ARG A 66 11.45 13.87 -4.39
N LEU A 67 10.75 13.80 -5.51
CA LEU A 67 9.58 12.92 -5.67
C LEU A 67 10.02 11.45 -5.66
N THR A 68 11.09 11.10 -6.38
CA THR A 68 11.65 9.74 -6.41
C THR A 68 12.10 9.31 -5.01
N ALA A 69 12.81 10.16 -4.26
CA ALA A 69 13.21 9.85 -2.89
C ALA A 69 12.01 9.63 -1.94
N GLN A 70 10.94 10.43 -2.08
CA GLN A 70 9.70 10.20 -1.33
C GLN A 70 9.01 8.89 -1.73
N HIS A 71 8.97 8.59 -3.04
CA HIS A 71 8.45 7.34 -3.56
C HIS A 71 9.20 6.15 -2.96
N ASP A 72 10.53 6.15 -3.02
CA ASP A 72 11.36 5.04 -2.56
C ASP A 72 11.20 4.80 -1.05
N ALA A 73 11.09 5.86 -0.25
CA ALA A 73 10.80 5.75 1.18
C ALA A 73 9.43 5.10 1.45
N PHE A 74 8.38 5.47 0.71
CA PHE A 74 7.07 4.86 0.83
C PHE A 74 7.06 3.40 0.37
N VAL A 75 7.75 3.08 -0.73
CA VAL A 75 7.91 1.71 -1.22
C VAL A 75 8.61 0.85 -0.17
N GLN A 76 9.69 1.34 0.44
CA GLN A 76 10.42 0.60 1.48
C GLN A 76 9.53 0.24 2.67
N VAL A 77 8.80 1.19 3.24
CA VAL A 77 7.87 0.93 4.36
C VAL A 77 6.76 -0.02 3.95
N SER A 78 6.25 0.15 2.73
CA SER A 78 5.19 -0.71 2.20
C SER A 78 5.64 -2.16 2.07
N LEU A 79 6.79 -2.38 1.42
CA LEU A 79 7.37 -3.71 1.23
C LEU A 79 7.74 -4.37 2.55
N ALA A 80 8.29 -3.62 3.51
CA ALA A 80 8.57 -4.16 4.85
C ALA A 80 7.31 -4.66 5.56
N GLY A 81 6.21 -3.89 5.51
CA GLY A 81 4.94 -4.32 6.10
C GLY A 81 4.29 -5.51 5.38
N MET A 82 4.40 -5.57 4.05
CA MET A 82 3.96 -6.74 3.26
C MET A 82 4.79 -7.98 3.62
N ALA A 83 6.10 -7.86 3.72
CA ALA A 83 7.00 -8.95 4.09
C ALA A 83 6.69 -9.50 5.49
N ALA A 84 6.47 -8.61 6.47
CA ALA A 84 6.05 -8.99 7.81
C ALA A 84 4.70 -9.73 7.81
N LYS A 85 3.69 -9.23 7.08
CA LYS A 85 2.37 -9.86 6.98
C LYS A 85 2.42 -11.25 6.32
N LEU A 86 3.28 -11.42 5.33
CA LEU A 86 3.44 -12.68 4.61
C LEU A 86 4.41 -13.64 5.32
N ASN A 87 4.91 -13.27 6.51
CA ASN A 87 5.91 -14.02 7.27
C ASN A 87 7.17 -14.35 6.45
N LEU A 88 7.53 -13.45 5.53
CA LEU A 88 8.70 -13.59 4.65
C LEU A 88 9.98 -13.08 5.31
N LEU A 89 9.84 -12.36 6.43
CA LEU A 89 10.93 -12.05 7.35
C LEU A 89 11.05 -13.25 8.29
N GLY A 90 11.59 -14.35 7.77
CA GLY A 90 11.68 -15.62 8.49
C GLY A 90 12.25 -15.44 9.88
N GLU A 91 11.58 -16.01 10.87
CA GLU A 91 12.24 -16.31 12.15
C GLU A 91 13.47 -17.16 11.82
N SER A 92 14.63 -16.71 12.29
CA SER A 92 15.87 -17.45 12.14
C SER A 92 15.71 -18.83 12.78
N ILE A 93 16.01 -19.88 12.03
CA ILE A 93 16.07 -21.28 12.53
C ILE A 93 17.18 -21.47 13.60
N GLU A 94 17.97 -20.45 13.89
CA GLU A 94 19.06 -20.48 14.88
C GLU A 94 18.58 -20.44 16.35
N ASP A 95 17.30 -20.19 16.63
CA ASP A 95 16.77 -20.14 18.02
C ASP A 95 16.25 -21.49 18.56
N TRP A 96 16.42 -22.60 17.81
CA TRP A 96 15.97 -23.96 18.20
C TRP A 96 17.10 -24.99 18.37
N ILE A 97 18.37 -24.56 18.49
CA ILE A 97 19.52 -25.38 18.92
C ILE A 97 20.14 -24.73 20.16
#